data_AF-A0A5J5FU74-F1
#
_entry.id   AF-A0A5J5FU74-F1
#
_cell.length_a   1.000
_cell.length_b   1.000
_cell.length_c   1.000
_cell.angle_alpha   90.00
_cell.angle_beta   90.00
_cell.angle_gamma   90.00
#
_symmetry.space_group_name_H-M   'P 1'
#
loop_
_entity.id
_entity.type
_entity.pdbx_description
1 polymer ?
#
loop_
_entity_poly.entity_id
_entity_poly.type
_entity_poly.pdbx_seq_one_letter_code
_entity_poly.pdbx_strand_id
1 'polypeptide(L)'
;MINRDFDYLTTLLSDFFSQKEIRKRLSIIDEAGITGWEVWLQIEFASFIAQQNNIWSREEILEFDFRKRPEKYFFRPDFLLRKKGWILETYSALNSFA
;
A
#
# COMPACT_ATOMS: atom_id res chain seq x y z
N MET A 1 -2.15 19.52 2.02
CA MET A 1 -2.78 18.27 1.55
C MET A 1 -1.78 17.13 1.62
N ILE A 2 -0.66 17.19 0.89
CA ILE A 2 0.41 16.18 0.87
C ILE A 2 0.82 15.68 2.28
N ASN A 3 1.08 16.58 3.24
CA ASN A 3 1.49 16.16 4.58
C ASN A 3 0.43 15.33 5.32
N ARG A 4 -0.88 15.64 5.18
CA ARG A 4 -1.93 14.89 5.89
C ARG A 4 -2.09 13.47 5.34
N ASP A 5 -1.93 13.31 4.03
CA ASP A 5 -2.06 12.01 3.37
C ASP A 5 -0.83 11.13 3.69
N PHE A 6 0.35 11.75 3.74
CA PHE A 6 1.59 11.12 4.16
C PHE A 6 1.58 10.71 5.65
N ASP A 7 1.13 11.58 6.55
CA ASP A 7 1.03 11.28 7.99
C ASP A 7 0.07 10.10 8.24
N TYR A 8 -1.03 10.05 7.48
CA TYR A 8 -1.98 8.94 7.56
C TYR A 8 -1.37 7.62 7.10
N LEU A 9 -0.68 7.60 5.95
CA LEU A 9 0.02 6.41 5.48
C LEU A 9 1.09 5.95 6.46
N THR A 10 1.86 6.89 7.01
CA THR A 10 2.91 6.61 7.99
C THR A 10 2.32 5.97 9.25
N THR A 11 1.19 6.49 9.72
CA THR A 11 0.46 5.92 10.86
C THR A 11 -0.03 4.50 10.53
N LEU A 12 -0.66 4.31 9.36
CA LEU A 12 -1.18 3.01 8.92
C LEU A 12 -0.08 1.95 8.82
N LEU A 13 1.07 2.31 8.26
CA LEU A 13 2.24 1.43 8.15
C LEU A 13 2.85 1.15 9.53
N SER A 14 2.99 2.17 10.37
CA SER A 14 3.46 2.02 11.74
C SER A 14 2.59 1.04 12.53
N ASP A 15 1.27 1.20 12.45
CA ASP A 15 0.31 0.32 13.12
C ASP A 15 0.41 -1.11 12.59
N PHE A 16 0.51 -1.28 11.26
CA PHE A 16 0.68 -2.59 10.65
C PHE A 16 1.95 -3.30 11.13
N PHE A 17 3.10 -2.63 11.08
CA PHE A 17 4.38 -3.19 11.52
C PHE A 17 4.53 -3.24 13.05
N SER A 18 3.62 -2.63 13.82
CA SER A 18 3.59 -2.77 15.29
C SER A 18 3.09 -4.14 15.75
N GLN A 19 2.37 -4.87 14.88
CA GLN A 19 1.81 -6.18 15.20
C GLN A 19 2.92 -7.22 15.45
N LYS A 20 2.88 -7.85 16.63
CA LYS A 20 3.88 -8.86 17.04
C LYS A 20 4.00 -10.01 16.04
N GLU A 21 2.88 -10.47 15.49
CA GLU A 21 2.86 -11.57 14.52
C GLU A 21 3.54 -11.20 13.21
N ILE A 22 3.36 -9.96 12.73
CA ILE A 22 4.02 -9.47 11.51
C ILE A 22 5.54 -9.43 11.72
N ARG A 23 6.00 -8.85 12.83
CA ARG A 23 7.44 -8.80 13.17
C ARG A 23 8.05 -10.19 13.29
N LYS A 24 7.35 -11.11 13.98
CA LYS A 24 7.80 -12.49 14.15
C LYS A 24 7.95 -13.21 12.81
N ARG A 25 6.96 -13.08 11.92
CA ARG A 25 7.00 -13.71 10.60
C ARG A 25 8.09 -13.12 9.72
N LEU A 26 8.30 -11.80 9.76
CA LEU A 26 9.41 -11.15 9.06
C LEU A 26 10.79 -11.66 9.54
N SER A 27 10.97 -11.85 10.86
CA SER A 27 12.19 -12.47 11.41
C SER A 27 12.42 -13.86 10.83
N ILE A 28 11.38 -14.69 10.80
CA ILE A 28 11.46 -16.06 10.25
C ILE A 28 11.80 -16.03 8.75
N ILE A 29 11.19 -15.11 8.00
CA ILE A 29 11.44 -14.93 6.57
C ILE A 29 12.92 -14.60 6.32
N ASP A 30 13.47 -13.67 7.10
CA ASP A 30 14.88 -13.26 7.01
C ASP A 30 15.82 -14.41 7.39
N GLU A 31 15.60 -15.03 8.56
CA GLU A 31 16.41 -16.13 9.08
C GLU A 31 16.43 -17.36 8.15
N ALA A 32 15.31 -17.66 7.49
CA ALA A 32 15.18 -18.80 6.59
C ALA A 32 15.50 -18.47 5.11
N GLY A 33 15.79 -17.21 4.78
CA GLY A 33 16.05 -16.78 3.40
C GLY A 33 14.86 -17.01 2.46
N ILE A 34 13.64 -16.81 2.96
CA ILE A 34 12.42 -17.02 2.18
C ILE A 34 12.28 -15.90 1.15
N THR A 35 12.08 -16.28 -0.12
CA THR A 35 11.88 -15.35 -1.24
C THR A 35 10.39 -15.21 -1.58
N GLY A 36 10.00 -14.11 -2.24
CA GLY A 36 8.60 -13.84 -2.61
C GLY A 36 7.70 -13.47 -1.42
N TRP A 37 8.32 -13.11 -0.30
CA TRP A 37 7.61 -12.70 0.92
C TRP A 37 6.88 -11.36 0.75
N GLU A 38 7.25 -10.57 -0.26
CA GLU A 38 6.62 -9.29 -0.59
C GLU A 38 5.14 -9.48 -0.90
N VAL A 39 4.78 -10.54 -1.64
CA VAL A 39 3.39 -10.87 -1.95
C VAL A 39 2.62 -11.24 -0.69
N TRP A 40 3.24 -12.00 0.22
CA TRP A 40 2.66 -12.32 1.52
C TRP A 40 2.43 -11.04 2.34
N LEU A 41 3.43 -10.16 2.42
CA LEU A 41 3.32 -8.90 3.16
C LEU A 41 2.20 -8.01 2.61
N GLN A 42 2.09 -7.92 1.28
CA GLN A 42 0.98 -7.24 0.62
C GLN A 42 -0.37 -7.87 1.01
N ILE A 43 -0.51 -9.20 1.02
CA ILE A 43 -1.75 -9.86 1.44
C ILE A 43 -2.10 -9.51 2.90
N GLU A 44 -1.15 -9.59 3.82
CA GLU A 44 -1.38 -9.26 5.24
C GLU A 44 -1.76 -7.78 5.42
N PHE A 45 -1.10 -6.88 4.69
CA PHE A 45 -1.42 -5.47 4.73
C PHE A 45 -2.83 -5.19 4.19
N ALA A 46 -3.22 -5.85 3.10
CA ALA A 46 -4.58 -5.77 2.57
C ALA A 46 -5.62 -6.25 3.59
N SER A 47 -5.35 -7.38 4.26
CA SER A 47 -6.21 -7.90 5.33
C SER A 47 -6.32 -6.93 6.51
N PHE A 48 -5.22 -6.29 6.91
CA PHE A 48 -5.20 -5.27 7.95
C PHE A 48 -6.06 -4.05 7.59
N ILE A 49 -5.93 -3.54 6.36
CA ILE A 49 -6.71 -2.38 5.88
C ILE A 49 -8.19 -2.71 5.77
N ALA A 50 -8.54 -3.91 5.30
CA ALA A 50 -9.92 -4.35 5.13
C ALA A 50 -10.73 -4.31 6.45
N GLN A 51 -10.07 -4.48 7.59
CA GLN A 51 -10.70 -4.40 8.92
C GLN A 51 -11.02 -2.97 9.37
N GLN A 52 -10.43 -1.95 8.74
CA GLN A 52 -10.51 -0.54 9.16
C GLN A 52 -11.54 0.30 8.38
N ASN A 53 -12.42 -0.31 7.58
CA ASN A 53 -13.43 0.41 6.76
C ASN A 53 -12.81 1.44 5.77
N ASN A 54 -11.56 1.24 5.38
CA ASN A 54 -10.89 2.05 4.37
C ASN A 54 -11.26 1.60 2.96
N ILE A 55 -11.19 2.51 1.99
CA ILE A 55 -11.35 2.17 0.58
C ILE A 55 -9.98 1.88 0.03
N TRP A 56 -9.81 0.69 -0.52
CA TRP A 56 -8.56 0.23 -1.07
C TRP A 56 -8.78 -0.64 -2.30
N SER A 57 -7.81 -0.61 -3.20
CA SER A 57 -7.68 -1.57 -4.30
C SER A 57 -6.23 -1.99 -4.43
N ARG A 58 -6.02 -3.19 -4.95
CA ARG A 58 -4.69 -3.73 -5.27
C ARG A 58 -4.56 -3.89 -6.76
N GLU A 59 -3.37 -3.62 -7.28
CA GLU A 59 -2.97 -3.93 -8.66
C GLU A 59 -3.92 -3.34 -9.73
N GLU A 60 -4.59 -2.24 -9.39
CA GLU A 60 -5.49 -1.54 -10.32
C GLU A 60 -4.66 -0.83 -11.40
N ILE A 61 -5.09 -0.95 -12.65
CA ILE A 61 -4.41 -0.30 -13.76
C ILE A 61 -4.93 1.14 -13.85
N LEU A 62 -4.04 2.11 -13.66
CA LEU A 62 -4.31 3.53 -13.85
C LEU A 62 -3.73 4.02 -15.17
N GLU A 63 -4.52 4.78 -15.90
CA GLU A 63 -4.08 5.51 -17.09
C GLU A 63 -3.45 6.84 -16.70
N PHE A 64 -2.33 7.20 -17.33
CA PHE A 64 -1.74 8.51 -17.13
C PHE A 64 -2.53 9.59 -17.88
N ASP A 65 -2.57 10.80 -17.32
CA ASP A 65 -2.94 11.97 -18.11
C ASP A 65 -1.88 12.20 -19.20
N PHE A 66 -2.25 11.82 -20.42
CA PHE A 66 -1.45 11.90 -21.64
C PHE A 66 -0.92 13.32 -21.94
N ARG A 67 -1.43 14.36 -21.28
CA ARG A 67 -0.94 15.74 -21.41
C ARG A 67 0.43 15.98 -20.78
N LYS A 68 0.84 15.15 -19.80
CA LYS A 68 2.12 15.33 -19.07
C LYS A 68 3.17 14.26 -19.36
N ARG A 69 2.75 13.08 -19.84
CA ARG A 69 3.65 11.95 -20.15
C ARG A 69 3.11 11.15 -21.34
N PRO A 70 3.39 11.58 -22.58
CA PRO A 70 2.88 10.90 -23.77
C PRO A 70 3.48 9.49 -23.98
N GLU A 71 4.60 9.16 -23.31
CA GLU A 71 5.32 7.90 -23.48
C GLU A 71 5.02 6.80 -22.44
N LYS A 72 4.20 7.06 -21.40
CA LYS A 72 3.80 6.02 -20.42
C LYS A 72 2.28 5.86 -20.42
N TYR A 73 1.82 4.71 -20.88
CA TYR A 73 0.40 4.44 -21.09
C TYR A 73 -0.34 4.02 -19.81
N PHE A 74 0.34 3.30 -18.90
CA PHE A 74 -0.30 2.74 -17.71
C PHE A 74 0.63 2.72 -16.49
N PHE A 75 0.06 2.80 -15.29
CA PHE A 75 0.69 2.63 -13.99
C PHE A 75 -0.13 1.65 -13.15
N ARG A 76 0.53 0.65 -12.57
CA ARG A 76 -0.12 -0.34 -11.71
C ARG A 76 0.54 -0.31 -10.34
N PRO A 77 -0.01 0.43 -9.37
CA PRO A 77 0.51 0.38 -8.00
C PRO A 77 0.14 -0.93 -7.30
N ASP A 78 0.93 -1.28 -6.29
CA ASP A 78 0.59 -2.42 -5.43
C ASP A 78 -0.68 -2.11 -4.63
N PHE A 79 -0.83 -0.88 -4.14
CA PHE A 79 -2.04 -0.39 -3.47
C PHE A 79 -2.45 1.00 -3.91
N LEU A 80 -3.76 1.20 -4.02
CA LEU A 80 -4.41 2.50 -3.96
C LEU A 80 -5.19 2.59 -2.67
N LEU A 81 -4.94 3.65 -1.90
CA LEU A 81 -5.53 3.86 -0.58
C LEU A 81 -6.27 5.19 -0.54
N ARG A 82 -7.46 5.16 0.07
CA ARG A 82 -8.23 6.35 0.39
C ARG A 82 -8.88 6.24 1.76
N LYS A 83 -8.57 7.21 2.63
CA LYS A 83 -9.25 7.34 3.92
C LYS A 83 -10.69 7.82 3.71
N LYS A 84 -11.62 7.26 4.47
CA LYS A 84 -13.01 7.75 4.51
C LYS A 84 -13.03 9.22 4.94
N GLY A 85 -13.69 10.08 4.16
CA GLY A 85 -13.77 11.53 4.39
C GLY A 85 -12.74 12.37 3.64
N TRP A 86 -11.83 11.77 2.86
CA TRP A 86 -11.02 12.50 1.88
C TRP A 86 -11.85 12.98 0.68
N ILE A 87 -11.33 13.99 -0.02
CA ILE A 87 -11.88 14.48 -1.28
C ILE A 87 -12.08 13.28 -2.21
N LEU A 88 -13.25 13.22 -2.84
CA LEU A 88 -13.60 12.14 -3.76
C LEU A 88 -12.58 12.10 -4.91
N GLU A 89 -12.27 10.89 -5.37
CA GLU A 89 -11.33 10.62 -6.48
C GLU A 89 -9.84 10.95 -6.22
N THR A 90 -9.47 11.30 -4.98
CA THR A 90 -8.06 11.40 -4.58
C THR A 90 -7.62 10.13 -3.86
N TYR A 91 -6.54 9.51 -4.35
CA TYR A 91 -5.96 8.28 -3.82
C TYR A 91 -4.46 8.44 -3.58
N SER A 92 -3.94 7.76 -2.57
CA SER A 92 -2.52 7.57 -2.40
C SER A 92 -2.10 6.24 -3.02
N ALA A 93 -1.14 6.28 -3.93
CA ALA A 93 -0.53 5.08 -4.50
C ALA A 93 0.68 4.66 -3.67
N LEU A 94 0.73 3.38 -3.29
CA LEU A 94 1.87 2.75 -2.62
C LEU A 94 2.46 1.69 -3.56
N ASN A 95 3.75 1.82 -3.84
CA ASN A 95 4.54 0.83 -4.59
C ASN A 95 5.50 0.13 -3.64
N SER A 96 5.72 -1.15 -3.90
CA SER A 96 6.57 -2.16 -3.25
C SER A 96 7.50 -1.69 -2.14
N PHE A 97 7.46 -2.41 -1.02
CA PHE A 97 8.37 -2.34 0.13
C PHE A 97 9.78 -2.91 -0.16
N ALA A 98 10.29 -2.71 -1.38
CA ALA A 98 11.58 -3.20 -1.84
C ALA A 98 12.71 -2.22 -1.51
#